data_AF-A0A9E7WC94-F1
#
_entry.id   AF-A0A9E7WC94-F1
#
_cell.length_a   1.000
_cell.length_b   1.000
_cell.length_c   1.000
_cell.angle_alpha   90.00
_cell.angle_beta   90.00
_cell.angle_gamma   90.00
#
_symmetry.space_group_name_H-M   'P 1'
#
loop_
_entity.id
_entity.type
_entity.pdbx_description
1 polymer ?
#
loop_
_entity_poly.entity_id
_entity_poly.type
_entity_poly.pdbx_seq_one_letter_code
_entity_poly.pdbx_strand_id
1 'polypeptide(L)'
;MPETPPPLAMSARIDGVLREIRVPDLPYPVGQPVQAADWNGLLRSRWADQVDQRVSDLLRHLDGPWSVIQVNAAYVADRIMDVFLRSSGLHPVLVARLARLRYPLAWQLAGDQREAFLDTLVTWLDSFVDWRGWSDSGGRSSRALLDRLDVLVGDIDQCFENRDISPFMAYCEKWQTDAQRRREHSSRLHQRLLETEAGAARQRRADQVSRAITGRALEGRQLPAATQDFLVDHWVPLLRQIAWREGLEGENWRHGQRLLEWMVWVGDPALAGQNLERLYQVGEQLTDRITEVWQRICHQPPPRDELAAMEQVLVARLRGDEPEVVSTRKRLATLDYHSHWLDLPDVPTEELSRYRDNWFVEGEGEDEQRRYFLACFPETSEILWSNGFGVRLATTDWQSFQQSLANGAVRPLPELTRFGQVLDDTVNALSRVLESQRQQRQEAARRARAKAEQLRLQQEAQELEQRQATARRQAEEEHQQQQARARALEEEAARIEAVRAAARNQAQTEVDRLGPGSWIALRVPVEGQQGQEQRLKLAVRINARRKLVFVDRLGLNRTELTVDGLVDHLLAGTARILGASAEFDETLSRVVGRIRVGR
;
A
#
# COMPACT_ATOMS: atom_id res chain seq x y z
N MET A 1 4.44 -25.93 -13.00
CA MET A 1 4.53 -24.51 -13.40
C MET A 1 3.10 -24.03 -13.59
N PRO A 2 2.49 -23.26 -12.66
CA PRO A 2 1.21 -22.66 -12.98
C PRO A 2 1.46 -21.55 -14.00
N GLU A 3 0.73 -21.63 -15.10
CA GLU A 3 0.77 -20.70 -16.21
C GLU A 3 0.46 -19.27 -15.75
N THR A 4 1.27 -18.31 -16.21
CA THR A 4 1.05 -16.89 -16.06
C THR A 4 -0.31 -16.52 -16.66
N PRO A 5 -1.25 -15.90 -15.92
CA PRO A 5 -2.54 -15.51 -16.49
C PRO A 5 -2.35 -14.37 -17.52
N PRO A 6 -3.24 -14.24 -18.51
CA PRO A 6 -3.07 -13.32 -19.65
C PRO A 6 -3.19 -11.83 -19.25
N PRO A 7 -2.72 -10.90 -20.11
CA PRO A 7 -2.59 -9.45 -19.83
C PRO A 7 -3.88 -8.69 -19.49
N LEU A 8 -5.06 -9.31 -19.60
CA LEU A 8 -6.33 -8.76 -19.11
C LEU A 8 -6.42 -8.68 -17.55
N ALA A 9 -5.45 -9.25 -16.82
CA ALA A 9 -5.43 -9.25 -15.36
C ALA A 9 -4.97 -7.92 -14.72
N MET A 10 -4.11 -7.14 -15.38
CA MET A 10 -3.50 -5.95 -14.76
C MET A 10 -4.41 -4.73 -14.77
N SER A 11 -4.95 -4.37 -15.95
CA SER A 11 -5.82 -3.19 -16.12
C SER A 11 -7.04 -3.28 -15.20
N ALA A 12 -7.67 -4.45 -15.11
CA ALA A 12 -8.80 -4.70 -14.22
C ALA A 12 -8.43 -4.56 -12.72
N ARG A 13 -7.22 -4.97 -12.32
CA ARG A 13 -6.72 -4.77 -10.94
C ARG A 13 -6.51 -3.30 -10.63
N ILE A 14 -5.88 -2.56 -11.55
CA ILE A 14 -5.71 -1.11 -11.43
C ILE A 14 -7.07 -0.42 -11.30
N ASP A 15 -8.05 -0.77 -12.14
CA ASP A 15 -9.41 -0.23 -12.06
C ASP A 15 -10.09 -0.50 -10.71
N GLY A 16 -9.99 -1.73 -10.21
CA GLY A 16 -10.51 -2.09 -8.90
C GLY A 16 -9.89 -1.24 -7.79
N VAL A 17 -8.56 -1.13 -7.78
CA VAL A 17 -7.81 -0.34 -6.80
C VAL A 17 -8.24 1.13 -6.87
N LEU A 18 -8.22 1.75 -8.05
CA LEU A 18 -8.55 3.16 -8.23
C LEU A 18 -9.98 3.51 -7.80
N ARG A 19 -10.95 2.61 -7.99
CA ARG A 19 -12.36 2.87 -7.65
C ARG A 19 -12.69 2.63 -6.18
N GLU A 20 -12.07 1.64 -5.55
CA GLU A 20 -12.62 1.10 -4.29
C GLU A 20 -11.69 1.11 -3.09
N ILE A 21 -10.37 1.20 -3.30
CA ILE A 21 -9.44 1.22 -2.16
C ILE A 21 -9.69 2.48 -1.33
N ARG A 22 -9.57 2.33 -0.01
CA ARG A 22 -9.62 3.44 0.94
C ARG A 22 -8.37 3.41 1.80
N VAL A 23 -7.60 4.49 1.74
CA VAL A 23 -6.36 4.69 2.49
C VAL A 23 -6.60 5.74 3.58
N PRO A 24 -6.26 5.47 4.85
CA PRO A 24 -6.43 6.44 5.93
C PRO A 24 -5.76 7.79 5.63
N ASP A 25 -6.32 8.87 6.19
CA ASP A 25 -5.75 10.23 6.15
C ASP A 25 -5.60 10.83 4.74
N LEU A 26 -6.34 10.32 3.76
CA LEU A 26 -6.49 10.90 2.42
C LEU A 26 -7.84 11.63 2.25
N PRO A 27 -7.89 12.69 1.44
CA PRO A 27 -9.06 13.57 1.32
C PRO A 27 -10.15 12.97 0.41
N TYR A 28 -10.74 11.84 0.83
CA TYR A 28 -11.86 11.24 0.10
C TYR A 28 -13.13 12.09 0.18
N PRO A 29 -13.93 12.16 -0.90
CA PRO A 29 -15.17 12.92 -0.91
C PRO A 29 -16.19 12.30 0.05
N VAL A 30 -16.90 13.16 0.78
CA VAL A 30 -18.03 12.76 1.64
C VAL A 30 -19.31 12.79 0.80
N GLY A 31 -19.92 11.62 0.57
CA GLY A 31 -21.12 11.49 -0.26
C GLY A 31 -20.84 11.33 -1.76
N GLN A 32 -21.86 11.46 -2.60
CA GLN A 32 -21.69 11.44 -4.06
C GLN A 32 -21.21 12.82 -4.54
N PRO A 33 -20.01 12.93 -5.15
CA PRO A 33 -19.53 14.21 -5.65
C PRO A 33 -20.38 14.66 -6.84
N VAL A 34 -20.81 15.93 -6.83
CA VAL A 34 -21.60 16.54 -7.92
C VAL A 34 -20.74 16.77 -9.18
N GLN A 35 -19.46 17.15 -9.00
CA GLN A 35 -18.43 17.22 -10.03
C GLN A 35 -17.05 17.26 -9.38
N ALA A 36 -16.09 16.49 -9.89
CA ALA A 36 -14.73 16.48 -9.37
C ALA A 36 -13.92 17.70 -9.86
N ALA A 37 -13.04 18.23 -9.01
CA ALA A 37 -12.16 19.33 -9.40
C ALA A 37 -11.17 18.88 -10.49
N ASP A 38 -10.92 19.74 -11.47
CA ASP A 38 -9.89 19.48 -12.47
C ASP A 38 -8.51 19.78 -11.90
N TRP A 39 -7.78 18.73 -11.56
CA TRP A 39 -6.40 18.82 -11.07
C TRP A 39 -5.33 18.95 -12.17
N ASN A 40 -5.71 18.97 -13.46
CA ASN A 40 -4.74 18.99 -14.57
C ASN A 40 -3.81 20.22 -14.49
N GLY A 41 -4.37 21.42 -14.30
CA GLY A 41 -3.57 22.64 -14.17
C GLY A 41 -2.66 22.65 -12.94
N LEU A 42 -3.12 22.03 -11.85
CA LEU A 42 -2.34 21.85 -10.62
C LEU A 42 -1.15 20.91 -10.86
N LEU A 43 -1.37 19.73 -11.43
CA LEU A 43 -0.29 18.77 -11.74
C LEU A 43 0.70 19.35 -12.75
N ARG A 44 0.20 20.03 -13.80
CA ARG A 44 1.03 20.73 -14.80
C ARG A 44 1.93 21.77 -14.15
N SER A 45 1.38 22.61 -13.26
CA SER A 45 2.19 23.65 -12.58
C SER A 45 3.34 23.05 -11.76
N ARG A 46 3.08 21.96 -11.02
CA ARG A 46 4.11 21.29 -10.22
C ARG A 46 5.16 20.57 -11.06
N TRP A 47 4.75 20.04 -12.20
CA TRP A 47 5.66 19.50 -13.21
C TRP A 47 6.56 20.61 -13.77
N ALA A 48 5.99 21.73 -14.20
CA ALA A 48 6.73 22.87 -14.75
C ALA A 48 7.73 23.44 -13.72
N ASP A 49 7.33 23.56 -12.46
CA ASP A 49 8.18 24.03 -11.36
C ASP A 49 9.26 23.02 -10.95
N GLN A 50 9.25 21.81 -11.51
CA GLN A 50 10.20 20.73 -11.20
C GLN A 50 10.26 20.39 -9.70
N VAL A 51 9.12 20.46 -9.00
CA VAL A 51 9.02 20.18 -7.56
C VAL A 51 8.84 18.68 -7.32
N ASP A 52 9.71 18.07 -6.51
CA ASP A 52 9.55 16.66 -6.08
C ASP A 52 8.71 16.55 -4.80
N GLN A 53 7.39 16.72 -4.94
CA GLN A 53 6.43 16.53 -3.85
C GLN A 53 5.49 15.37 -4.18
N ARG A 54 5.10 14.57 -3.19
CA ARG A 54 4.07 13.53 -3.37
C ARG A 54 2.74 14.14 -3.76
N VAL A 55 2.06 13.54 -4.73
CA VAL A 55 0.77 14.01 -5.23
C VAL A 55 -0.30 13.86 -4.14
N SER A 56 -0.26 12.76 -3.40
CA SER A 56 -1.19 12.49 -2.29
C SER A 56 -1.07 13.52 -1.16
N ASP A 57 0.15 13.94 -0.82
CA ASP A 57 0.38 15.00 0.17
C ASP A 57 -0.11 16.35 -0.35
N LEU A 58 0.09 16.64 -1.64
CA LEU A 58 -0.41 17.86 -2.26
C LEU A 58 -1.95 17.93 -2.23
N LEU A 59 -2.65 16.82 -2.49
CA LEU A 59 -4.11 16.78 -2.37
C LEU A 59 -4.60 16.96 -0.93
N ARG A 60 -3.85 16.47 0.07
CA ARG A 60 -4.23 16.60 1.49
C ARG A 60 -4.27 18.06 1.96
N HIS A 61 -3.40 18.91 1.42
CA HIS A 61 -3.28 20.31 1.84
C HIS A 61 -4.17 21.27 1.02
N LEU A 62 -4.92 20.75 0.05
CA LEU A 62 -5.76 21.56 -0.83
C LEU A 62 -7.24 21.22 -0.61
N ASP A 63 -8.02 22.26 -0.33
CA ASP A 63 -9.48 22.16 -0.24
C ASP A 63 -10.07 22.05 -1.66
N GLY A 64 -10.32 20.82 -2.11
CA GLY A 64 -10.94 20.55 -3.40
C GLY A 64 -11.86 19.33 -3.34
N PRO A 65 -12.99 19.31 -4.09
CA PRO A 65 -13.80 18.11 -4.23
C PRO A 65 -13.07 17.08 -5.10
N TRP A 66 -12.17 16.33 -4.49
CA TRP A 66 -11.41 15.27 -5.16
C TRP A 66 -12.31 14.05 -5.37
N SER A 67 -12.26 13.46 -6.56
CA SER A 67 -12.87 12.14 -6.77
C SER A 67 -12.05 11.05 -6.10
N VAL A 68 -12.71 9.94 -5.78
CA VAL A 68 -12.04 8.74 -5.26
C VAL A 68 -10.93 8.26 -6.21
N ILE A 69 -11.16 8.34 -7.52
CA ILE A 69 -10.18 7.93 -8.54
C ILE A 69 -8.94 8.83 -8.49
N GLN A 70 -9.10 10.16 -8.38
CA GLN A 70 -7.97 11.08 -8.28
C GLN A 70 -7.13 10.83 -7.01
N VAL A 71 -7.79 10.69 -5.86
CA VAL A 71 -7.10 10.42 -4.58
C VAL A 71 -6.32 9.12 -4.66
N ASN A 72 -6.94 8.07 -5.20
CA ASN A 72 -6.29 6.77 -5.33
C ASN A 72 -5.19 6.76 -6.41
N ALA A 73 -5.38 7.47 -7.53
CA ALA A 73 -4.36 7.62 -8.58
C ALA A 73 -3.11 8.33 -8.05
N ALA A 74 -3.28 9.39 -7.25
CA ALA A 74 -2.19 10.07 -6.56
C ALA A 74 -1.41 9.10 -5.66
N TYR A 75 -2.13 8.37 -4.79
CA TYR A 75 -1.52 7.42 -3.87
C TYR A 75 -0.79 6.28 -4.60
N VAL A 76 -1.40 5.71 -5.65
CA VAL A 76 -0.81 4.63 -6.45
C VAL A 76 0.44 5.11 -7.18
N ALA A 77 0.39 6.28 -7.83
CA ALA A 77 1.54 6.86 -8.52
C ALA A 77 2.70 7.11 -7.55
N ASP A 78 2.41 7.75 -6.40
CA ASP A 78 3.43 7.99 -5.36
C ASP A 78 4.04 6.67 -4.88
N ARG A 79 3.21 5.63 -4.62
CA ARG A 79 3.70 4.34 -4.13
C ARG A 79 4.60 3.63 -5.15
N ILE A 80 4.21 3.61 -6.42
CA ILE A 80 5.01 3.02 -7.51
C ILE A 80 6.34 3.75 -7.63
N MET A 81 6.29 5.09 -7.74
CA MET A 81 7.49 5.90 -7.90
C MET A 81 8.41 5.81 -6.69
N ASP A 82 7.88 5.88 -5.47
CA ASP A 82 8.65 5.72 -4.24
C ASP A 82 9.43 4.40 -4.20
N VAL A 83 8.80 3.28 -4.58
CA VAL A 83 9.46 1.98 -4.61
C VAL A 83 10.51 1.96 -5.72
N PHE A 84 10.13 2.34 -6.94
CA PHE A 84 11.02 2.35 -8.09
C PHE A 84 12.26 3.21 -7.86
N LEU A 85 12.10 4.46 -7.41
CA LEU A 85 13.19 5.39 -7.18
C LEU A 85 14.19 4.84 -6.14
N ARG A 86 13.69 4.18 -5.09
CA ARG A 86 14.53 3.55 -4.07
C ARG A 86 15.22 2.27 -4.54
N SER A 87 14.61 1.48 -5.42
CA SER A 87 15.11 0.16 -5.83
C SER A 87 15.62 0.07 -7.28
N SER A 88 15.61 1.18 -8.02
CA SER A 88 16.07 1.25 -9.41
C SER A 88 17.58 1.06 -9.55
N GLY A 89 18.36 1.35 -8.50
CA GLY A 89 19.82 1.35 -8.60
C GLY A 89 20.39 2.39 -9.58
N LEU A 90 19.58 3.38 -9.97
CA LEU A 90 20.02 4.52 -10.78
C LEU A 90 20.86 5.49 -9.94
N HIS A 91 21.61 6.35 -10.61
CA HIS A 91 22.35 7.41 -9.95
C HIS A 91 21.40 8.41 -9.24
N PRO A 92 21.71 8.92 -8.04
CA PRO A 92 20.82 9.82 -7.29
C PRO A 92 20.34 11.04 -8.07
N VAL A 93 21.21 11.67 -8.87
CA VAL A 93 20.83 12.75 -9.80
C VAL A 93 19.73 12.33 -10.77
N LEU A 94 19.80 11.12 -11.35
CA LEU A 94 18.75 10.60 -12.23
C LEU A 94 17.47 10.27 -11.47
N VAL A 95 17.60 9.72 -10.26
CA VAL A 95 16.47 9.47 -9.35
C VAL A 95 15.72 10.77 -9.09
N ALA A 96 16.41 11.85 -8.72
CA ALA A 96 15.81 13.16 -8.48
C ALA A 96 15.11 13.73 -9.73
N ARG A 97 15.69 13.55 -10.92
CA ARG A 97 15.10 13.98 -12.19
C ARG A 97 13.84 13.19 -12.55
N LEU A 98 13.85 11.87 -12.34
CA LEU A 98 12.73 10.98 -12.65
C LEU A 98 11.62 11.03 -11.61
N ALA A 99 11.91 11.50 -10.39
CA ALA A 99 10.97 11.49 -9.28
C ALA A 99 9.63 12.18 -9.59
N ARG A 100 9.68 13.23 -10.41
CA ARG A 100 8.55 14.06 -10.83
C ARG A 100 7.58 13.35 -11.77
N LEU A 101 7.96 12.20 -12.36
CA LEU A 101 7.07 11.41 -13.22
C LEU A 101 5.82 10.90 -12.49
N ARG A 102 5.78 11.00 -11.15
CA ARG A 102 4.56 10.79 -10.36
C ARG A 102 3.39 11.67 -10.79
N TYR A 103 3.63 12.90 -11.27
CA TYR A 103 2.55 13.79 -11.71
C TYR A 103 1.89 13.31 -13.01
N PRO A 104 2.61 13.11 -14.13
CA PRO A 104 2.00 12.56 -15.33
C PRO A 104 1.47 11.13 -15.11
N LEU A 105 2.11 10.33 -14.24
CA LEU A 105 1.59 9.01 -13.87
C LEU A 105 0.24 9.11 -13.12
N ALA A 106 0.12 9.97 -12.11
CA ALA A 106 -1.13 10.17 -11.39
C ALA A 106 -2.25 10.70 -12.31
N TRP A 107 -1.89 11.65 -13.18
CA TRP A 107 -2.80 12.19 -14.19
C TRP A 107 -3.35 11.10 -15.10
N GLN A 108 -2.47 10.27 -15.66
CA GLN A 108 -2.85 9.23 -16.62
C GLN A 108 -3.50 8.01 -15.97
N LEU A 109 -3.16 7.67 -14.72
CA LEU A 109 -3.89 6.64 -13.97
C LEU A 109 -5.37 6.99 -13.78
N ALA A 110 -5.70 8.28 -13.67
CA ALA A 110 -7.08 8.77 -13.57
C ALA A 110 -7.74 9.06 -14.92
N GLY A 111 -7.02 8.95 -16.04
CA GLY A 111 -7.49 9.30 -17.38
C GLY A 111 -7.78 8.09 -18.28
N ASP A 112 -8.29 8.37 -19.47
CA ASP A 112 -8.73 7.34 -20.43
C ASP A 112 -7.56 6.75 -21.26
N GLN A 113 -6.45 7.49 -21.41
CA GLN A 113 -5.27 7.07 -22.18
C GLN A 113 -4.28 6.21 -21.37
N ARG A 114 -4.71 5.70 -20.20
CA ARG A 114 -3.90 5.00 -19.21
C ARG A 114 -3.08 3.83 -19.75
N GLU A 115 -3.69 2.92 -20.52
CA GLU A 115 -3.01 1.71 -20.99
C GLU A 115 -1.84 2.05 -21.92
N ALA A 116 -2.10 2.85 -22.95
CA ALA A 116 -1.08 3.31 -23.87
C ALA A 116 0.05 4.09 -23.17
N PHE A 117 -0.30 4.94 -22.19
CA PHE A 117 0.69 5.67 -21.41
C PHE A 117 1.55 4.73 -20.55
N LEU A 118 0.95 3.79 -19.82
CA LEU A 118 1.67 2.85 -18.96
C LEU A 118 2.58 1.94 -19.76
N ASP A 119 2.13 1.40 -20.89
CA ASP A 119 2.95 0.55 -21.76
C ASP A 119 4.18 1.31 -22.29
N THR A 120 3.97 2.56 -22.70
CA THR A 120 5.04 3.46 -23.16
C THR A 120 6.01 3.78 -22.02
N LEU A 121 5.49 4.13 -20.84
CA LEU A 121 6.28 4.50 -19.66
C LEU A 121 7.11 3.32 -19.14
N VAL A 122 6.52 2.12 -19.06
CA VAL A 122 7.21 0.89 -18.66
C VAL A 122 8.36 0.60 -19.61
N THR A 123 8.09 0.60 -20.91
CA THR A 123 9.12 0.32 -21.92
C THR A 123 10.27 1.34 -21.86
N TRP A 124 9.94 2.62 -21.67
CA TRP A 124 10.91 3.69 -21.57
C TRP A 124 11.74 3.62 -20.27
N LEU A 125 11.10 3.50 -19.10
CA LEU A 125 11.81 3.42 -17.81
C LEU A 125 12.62 2.13 -17.67
N ASP A 126 12.14 0.99 -18.17
CA ASP A 126 12.92 -0.26 -18.14
C ASP A 126 14.17 -0.18 -19.03
N SER A 127 14.17 0.69 -20.06
CA SER A 127 15.36 0.93 -20.88
C SER A 127 16.48 1.68 -20.15
N PHE A 128 16.21 2.27 -18.97
CA PHE A 128 17.26 2.89 -18.14
C PHE A 128 18.26 1.89 -17.57
N VAL A 129 18.04 0.59 -17.73
CA VAL A 129 19.05 -0.43 -17.50
C VAL A 129 20.35 -0.13 -18.24
N ASP A 130 20.27 0.43 -19.46
CA ASP A 130 21.45 0.84 -20.23
C ASP A 130 22.23 1.94 -19.50
N TRP A 131 21.55 2.79 -18.74
CA TRP A 131 22.12 3.95 -18.05
C TRP A 131 22.53 3.69 -16.60
N ARG A 132 22.56 2.44 -16.13
CA ARG A 132 23.10 2.08 -14.80
C ARG A 132 24.51 2.60 -14.57
N GLY A 133 25.28 2.69 -15.65
CA GLY A 133 26.64 3.20 -15.65
C GLY A 133 26.82 4.70 -15.63
N TRP A 134 25.72 5.45 -15.67
CA TRP A 134 25.79 6.90 -15.74
C TRP A 134 26.31 7.47 -14.41
N SER A 135 27.25 8.41 -14.52
CA SER A 135 27.77 9.22 -13.41
C SER A 135 27.83 10.67 -13.87
N ASP A 136 27.68 11.62 -12.94
CA ASP A 136 27.68 13.05 -13.29
C ASP A 136 29.05 13.54 -13.80
N SER A 137 30.12 12.87 -13.36
CA SER A 137 31.50 13.12 -13.80
C SER A 137 31.81 12.71 -15.25
N GLY A 138 30.90 11.97 -15.93
CA GLY A 138 31.15 11.39 -17.25
C GLY A 138 31.18 12.38 -18.43
N GLY A 139 31.31 13.67 -18.15
CA GLY A 139 31.57 14.72 -19.13
C GLY A 139 30.46 14.87 -20.17
N ARG A 140 30.83 14.96 -21.46
CA ARG A 140 29.89 15.25 -22.56
C ARG A 140 28.78 14.21 -22.71
N SER A 141 29.09 12.92 -22.55
CA SER A 141 28.09 11.86 -22.65
C SER A 141 27.08 11.90 -21.51
N SER A 142 27.50 12.32 -20.31
CA SER A 142 26.61 12.43 -19.16
C SER A 142 25.64 13.59 -19.33
N ARG A 143 26.14 14.75 -19.79
CA ARG A 143 25.31 15.93 -20.09
C ARG A 143 24.24 15.65 -21.14
N ALA A 144 24.58 14.89 -22.19
CA ALA A 144 23.63 14.55 -23.25
C ALA A 144 22.38 13.79 -22.75
N LEU A 145 22.49 12.98 -21.69
CA LEU A 145 21.33 12.35 -21.06
C LEU A 145 20.48 13.38 -20.30
N LEU A 146 21.12 14.27 -19.53
CA LEU A 146 20.41 15.30 -18.77
C LEU A 146 19.67 16.26 -19.71
N ASP A 147 20.34 16.73 -20.78
CA ASP A 147 19.72 17.58 -21.80
C ASP A 147 18.48 16.91 -22.42
N ARG A 148 18.55 15.59 -22.62
CA ARG A 148 17.42 14.81 -23.13
C ARG A 148 16.28 14.69 -22.11
N LEU A 149 16.58 14.53 -20.83
CA LEU A 149 15.58 14.58 -19.77
C LEU A 149 14.97 15.98 -19.61
N ASP A 150 15.71 17.03 -19.92
CA ASP A 150 15.17 18.40 -19.95
C ASP A 150 14.19 18.58 -21.14
N VAL A 151 14.43 17.95 -22.28
CA VAL A 151 13.46 17.91 -23.40
C VAL A 151 12.16 17.22 -22.99
N LEU A 152 12.24 16.10 -22.24
CA LEU A 152 11.07 15.40 -21.71
C LEU A 152 10.17 16.30 -20.86
N VAL A 153 10.75 17.26 -20.12
CA VAL A 153 9.99 18.23 -19.35
C VAL A 153 9.03 19.02 -20.24
N GLY A 154 9.51 19.50 -21.39
CA GLY A 154 8.69 20.20 -22.38
C GLY A 154 7.64 19.30 -23.03
N ASP A 155 7.99 18.07 -23.39
CA ASP A 155 7.07 17.14 -24.05
C ASP A 155 5.91 16.73 -23.13
N ILE A 156 6.18 16.47 -21.84
CA ILE A 156 5.13 16.19 -20.85
C ILE A 156 4.28 17.43 -20.55
N ASP A 157 4.88 18.63 -20.55
CA ASP A 157 4.11 19.88 -20.39
C ASP A 157 3.10 20.06 -21.54
N GLN A 158 3.51 19.78 -22.78
CA GLN A 158 2.61 19.74 -23.93
C GLN A 158 1.53 18.67 -23.79
N CYS A 159 1.84 17.51 -23.19
CA CYS A 159 0.81 16.51 -22.90
C CYS A 159 -0.28 17.04 -21.96
N PHE A 160 0.12 17.71 -20.87
CA PHE A 160 -0.83 18.34 -19.96
C PHE A 160 -1.66 19.45 -20.62
N GLU A 161 -1.06 20.24 -21.50
CA GLU A 161 -1.73 21.31 -22.23
C GLU A 161 -2.79 20.77 -23.19
N ASN A 162 -2.40 19.81 -24.03
CA ASN A 162 -3.23 19.28 -25.10
C ASN A 162 -4.17 18.16 -24.63
N ARG A 163 -3.98 17.68 -23.40
CA ARG A 163 -4.60 16.47 -22.85
C ARG A 163 -4.40 15.25 -23.75
N ASP A 164 -3.20 15.13 -24.28
CA ASP A 164 -2.83 14.12 -25.28
C ASP A 164 -1.43 13.57 -24.98
N ILE A 165 -1.29 12.25 -24.90
CA ILE A 165 0.00 11.59 -24.64
C ILE A 165 0.91 11.50 -25.88
N SER A 166 0.45 11.90 -27.07
CA SER A 166 1.23 11.76 -28.32
C SER A 166 2.65 12.37 -28.25
N PRO A 167 2.89 13.56 -27.66
CA PRO A 167 4.24 14.10 -27.51
C PRO A 167 5.18 13.18 -26.71
N PHE A 168 4.70 12.63 -25.58
CA PHE A 168 5.48 11.68 -24.78
C PHE A 168 5.74 10.36 -25.52
N MET A 169 4.76 9.86 -26.28
CA MET A 169 4.95 8.67 -27.10
C MET A 169 6.03 8.88 -28.17
N ALA A 170 5.99 10.02 -28.87
CA ALA A 170 6.99 10.38 -29.88
C ALA A 170 8.40 10.53 -29.27
N TYR A 171 8.50 11.13 -28.08
CA TYR A 171 9.74 11.20 -27.31
C TYR A 171 10.29 9.79 -27.00
N CYS A 172 9.44 8.89 -26.51
CA CYS A 172 9.83 7.53 -26.16
C CYS A 172 10.24 6.69 -27.38
N GLU A 173 9.57 6.85 -28.52
CA GLU A 173 9.94 6.18 -29.77
C GLU A 173 11.33 6.64 -30.27
N LYS A 174 11.56 7.96 -30.25
CA LYS A 174 12.87 8.53 -30.57
C LYS A 174 13.95 8.02 -29.60
N TRP A 175 13.63 7.96 -28.30
CA TRP A 175 14.52 7.42 -27.29
C TRP A 175 14.94 5.98 -27.59
N GLN A 176 13.99 5.09 -27.92
CA GLN A 176 14.25 3.69 -28.22
C GLN A 176 15.13 3.54 -29.46
N THR A 177 14.83 4.30 -30.51
CA THR A 177 15.63 4.33 -31.74
C THR A 177 17.09 4.71 -31.46
N ASP A 178 17.29 5.75 -30.64
CA ASP A 178 18.63 6.19 -30.28
C ASP A 178 19.33 5.26 -29.29
N ALA A 179 18.59 4.58 -28.41
CA ALA A 179 19.14 3.54 -27.53
C ALA A 179 19.71 2.37 -28.35
N GLN A 180 19.00 1.91 -29.39
CA GLN A 180 19.49 0.86 -30.27
C GLN A 180 20.81 1.26 -30.96
N ARG A 181 20.88 2.46 -31.55
CA ARG A 181 22.11 2.98 -32.18
C ARG A 181 23.26 3.08 -31.17
N ARG A 182 22.98 3.51 -29.93
CA ARG A 182 23.99 3.60 -28.86
C ARG A 182 24.53 2.23 -28.46
N ARG A 183 23.70 1.19 -28.32
CA ARG A 183 24.14 -0.18 -28.01
C ARG A 183 25.07 -0.73 -29.10
N GLU A 184 24.71 -0.56 -30.37
CA GLU A 184 25.53 -0.99 -31.52
C GLU A 184 26.87 -0.25 -31.61
N HIS A 185 26.89 1.04 -31.25
CA HIS A 185 28.11 1.83 -31.21
C HIS A 185 29.00 1.46 -30.01
N SER A 186 28.38 1.27 -28.83
CA SER A 186 29.08 0.94 -27.58
C SER A 186 29.87 -0.36 -27.68
N SER A 187 29.29 -1.42 -28.23
CA SER A 187 29.98 -2.71 -28.38
C SER A 187 31.27 -2.58 -29.21
N ARG A 188 31.23 -1.83 -30.30
CA ARG A 188 32.42 -1.55 -31.13
C ARG A 188 33.47 -0.71 -30.40
N LEU A 189 33.05 0.28 -29.62
CA LEU A 189 33.97 1.09 -28.82
C LEU A 189 34.60 0.27 -27.70
N HIS A 190 33.84 -0.60 -27.04
CA HIS A 190 34.35 -1.52 -26.01
C HIS A 190 35.44 -2.43 -26.57
N GLN A 191 35.19 -3.06 -27.71
CA GLN A 191 36.18 -3.93 -28.33
C GLN A 191 37.47 -3.17 -28.67
N ARG A 192 37.35 -1.98 -29.28
CA ARG A 192 38.53 -1.13 -29.59
C ARG A 192 39.28 -0.70 -28.35
N LEU A 193 38.57 -0.35 -27.27
CA LEU A 193 39.17 0.02 -26.00
C LEU A 193 39.94 -1.16 -25.40
N LEU A 194 39.35 -2.35 -25.40
CA LEU A 194 40.00 -3.58 -24.95
C LEU A 194 41.28 -3.87 -25.74
N GLU A 195 41.22 -3.82 -27.07
CA GLU A 195 42.38 -4.07 -27.94
C GLU A 195 43.50 -3.05 -27.69
N THR A 196 43.14 -1.77 -27.56
CA THR A 196 44.10 -0.69 -27.30
C THR A 196 44.76 -0.84 -25.93
N GLU A 197 43.97 -1.07 -24.89
CA GLU A 197 44.49 -1.19 -23.52
C GLU A 197 45.22 -2.51 -23.28
N ALA A 198 44.83 -3.61 -23.93
CA ALA A 198 45.60 -4.87 -23.92
C ALA A 198 46.96 -4.68 -24.60
N GLY A 199 47.02 -3.93 -25.72
CA GLY A 199 48.27 -3.53 -26.35
C GLY A 199 49.15 -2.70 -25.41
N ALA A 200 48.57 -1.69 -24.76
CA ALA A 200 49.27 -0.86 -23.80
C ALA A 200 49.76 -1.63 -22.57
N ALA A 201 48.97 -2.57 -22.04
CA ALA A 201 49.34 -3.44 -20.93
C ALA A 201 50.54 -4.34 -21.29
N ARG A 202 50.51 -4.98 -22.47
CA ARG A 202 51.66 -5.76 -22.99
C ARG A 202 52.92 -4.91 -23.15
N GLN A 203 52.78 -3.68 -23.64
CA GLN A 203 53.92 -2.77 -23.83
C GLN A 203 54.51 -2.35 -22.47
N ARG A 204 53.66 -2.01 -21.50
CA ARG A 204 54.09 -1.69 -20.13
C ARG A 204 54.79 -2.88 -19.48
N ARG A 205 54.25 -4.09 -19.61
CA ARG A 205 54.87 -5.33 -19.11
C ARG A 205 56.26 -5.55 -19.70
N ALA A 206 56.42 -5.43 -21.01
CA ALA A 206 57.71 -5.58 -21.67
C ALA A 206 58.75 -4.53 -21.22
N ASP A 207 58.35 -3.26 -21.06
CA ASP A 207 59.22 -2.19 -20.58
C ASP A 207 59.63 -2.40 -19.11
N GLN A 208 58.67 -2.73 -18.25
CA GLN A 208 58.93 -2.86 -16.82
C GLN A 208 59.73 -4.12 -16.48
N VAL A 209 59.47 -5.26 -17.11
CA VAL A 209 60.21 -6.51 -16.85
C VAL A 209 61.66 -6.41 -17.35
N SER A 210 61.88 -5.79 -18.52
CA SER A 210 63.24 -5.60 -19.04
C SER A 210 64.08 -4.69 -18.14
N ARG A 211 63.50 -3.64 -17.55
CA ARG A 211 64.14 -2.83 -16.51
C ARG A 211 64.36 -3.62 -15.22
N ALA A 212 63.35 -4.35 -14.76
CA ALA A 212 63.40 -5.06 -13.48
C ALA A 212 64.45 -6.18 -13.47
N ILE A 213 64.58 -6.94 -14.57
CA ILE A 213 65.59 -7.99 -14.65
C ILE A 213 67.02 -7.44 -14.72
N THR A 214 67.22 -6.37 -15.49
CA THR A 214 68.53 -5.69 -15.56
C THR A 214 68.86 -5.05 -14.22
N GLY A 215 67.89 -4.40 -13.58
CA GLY A 215 68.02 -3.84 -12.24
C GLY A 215 68.46 -4.89 -11.22
N ARG A 216 67.76 -6.03 -11.17
CA ARG A 216 68.12 -7.17 -10.31
C ARG A 216 69.53 -7.71 -10.60
N ALA A 217 69.92 -7.77 -11.87
CA ALA A 217 71.25 -8.25 -12.25
C ALA A 217 72.37 -7.29 -11.80
N LEU A 218 72.12 -5.97 -11.89
CA LEU A 218 73.08 -4.92 -11.55
C LEU A 218 73.10 -4.56 -10.06
N GLU A 219 72.11 -4.96 -9.27
CA GLU A 219 71.96 -4.60 -7.86
C GLU A 219 73.16 -5.03 -7.02
N GLY A 220 73.77 -4.06 -6.31
CA GLY A 220 74.95 -4.28 -5.46
C GLY A 220 76.26 -4.56 -6.21
N ARG A 221 76.29 -4.43 -7.54
CA ARG A 221 77.45 -4.76 -8.39
C ARG A 221 78.40 -3.58 -8.60
N GLN A 222 79.64 -3.91 -8.98
CA GLN A 222 80.60 -2.98 -9.55
C GLN A 222 81.04 -3.49 -10.91
N LEU A 223 80.87 -2.67 -11.94
CA LEU A 223 81.13 -3.03 -13.34
C LEU A 223 81.91 -1.91 -14.05
N PRO A 224 82.69 -2.22 -15.08
CA PRO A 224 83.30 -1.22 -15.95
C PRO A 224 82.24 -0.33 -16.59
N ALA A 225 82.54 0.97 -16.75
CA ALA A 225 81.58 1.95 -17.26
C ALA A 225 81.00 1.56 -18.63
N ALA A 226 81.85 1.10 -19.55
CA ALA A 226 81.43 0.63 -20.88
C ALA A 226 80.39 -0.51 -20.81
N THR A 227 80.54 -1.45 -19.87
CA THR A 227 79.57 -2.54 -19.68
C THR A 227 78.25 -2.01 -19.13
N GLN A 228 78.29 -1.07 -18.18
CA GLN A 228 77.06 -0.46 -17.64
C GLN A 228 76.29 0.32 -18.71
N ASP A 229 77.01 1.11 -19.51
CA ASP A 229 76.43 1.92 -20.58
C ASP A 229 75.78 1.02 -21.64
N PHE A 230 76.49 -0.02 -22.09
CA PHE A 230 75.93 -0.99 -23.03
C PHE A 230 74.68 -1.70 -22.48
N LEU A 231 74.72 -2.16 -21.21
CA LEU A 231 73.59 -2.85 -20.60
C LEU A 231 72.34 -1.97 -20.48
N VAL A 232 72.51 -0.72 -20.03
CA VAL A 232 71.40 0.20 -19.78
C VAL A 232 70.88 0.84 -21.07
N ASP A 233 71.78 1.35 -21.91
CA ASP A 233 71.41 2.19 -23.05
C ASP A 233 71.09 1.36 -24.31
N HIS A 234 71.54 0.09 -24.37
CA HIS A 234 71.36 -0.78 -25.54
C HIS A 234 70.71 -2.12 -25.23
N TRP A 235 71.13 -2.82 -24.17
CA TRP A 235 70.60 -4.15 -23.87
C TRP A 235 69.18 -4.13 -23.31
N VAL A 236 68.85 -3.17 -22.42
CA VAL A 236 67.47 -3.01 -21.93
C VAL A 236 66.48 -2.73 -23.07
N PRO A 237 66.73 -1.79 -24.01
CA PRO A 237 65.89 -1.62 -25.20
C PRO A 237 65.74 -2.89 -26.05
N LEU A 238 66.80 -3.68 -26.22
CA LEU A 238 66.74 -4.96 -26.93
C LEU A 238 65.83 -5.96 -26.19
N LEU A 239 66.05 -6.16 -24.89
CA LEU A 239 65.23 -7.04 -24.05
C LEU A 239 63.75 -6.63 -24.10
N ARG A 240 63.46 -5.32 -24.03
CA ARG A 240 62.11 -4.80 -24.18
C ARG A 240 61.50 -5.16 -25.53
N GLN A 241 62.26 -5.04 -26.62
CA GLN A 241 61.80 -5.39 -27.96
C GLN A 241 61.53 -6.89 -28.10
N ILE A 242 62.38 -7.74 -27.52
CA ILE A 242 62.18 -9.19 -27.46
C ILE A 242 60.88 -9.51 -26.70
N ALA A 243 60.75 -8.99 -25.47
CA ALA A 243 59.56 -9.21 -24.64
C ALA A 243 58.27 -8.75 -25.33
N TRP A 244 58.32 -7.64 -26.06
CA TRP A 244 57.18 -7.12 -26.81
C TRP A 244 56.78 -8.02 -28.00
N ARG A 245 57.76 -8.54 -28.76
CA ARG A 245 57.49 -9.31 -29.99
C ARG A 245 57.19 -10.78 -29.73
N GLU A 246 57.91 -11.40 -28.80
CA GLU A 246 57.90 -12.85 -28.59
C GLU A 246 57.32 -13.26 -27.23
N GLY A 247 57.12 -12.31 -26.32
CA GLY A 247 56.73 -12.60 -24.95
C GLY A 247 57.88 -13.09 -24.07
N LEU A 248 57.56 -13.34 -22.79
CA LEU A 248 58.53 -13.75 -21.77
C LEU A 248 58.85 -15.25 -21.79
N GLU A 249 58.11 -16.04 -22.56
CA GLU A 249 58.37 -17.48 -22.74
C GLU A 249 59.17 -17.79 -24.01
N GLY A 250 59.48 -16.77 -24.81
CA GLY A 250 60.23 -16.93 -26.06
C GLY A 250 61.67 -17.38 -25.84
N GLU A 251 62.21 -18.13 -26.79
CA GLU A 251 63.61 -18.57 -26.76
C GLU A 251 64.58 -17.39 -26.73
N ASN A 252 64.26 -16.31 -27.45
CA ASN A 252 65.13 -15.15 -27.56
C ASN A 252 65.14 -14.35 -26.26
N TRP A 253 64.03 -14.37 -25.53
CA TRP A 253 63.95 -13.80 -24.19
C TRP A 253 64.86 -14.55 -23.23
N ARG A 254 64.71 -15.89 -23.14
CA ARG A 254 65.56 -16.73 -22.29
C ARG A 254 67.05 -16.57 -22.64
N HIS A 255 67.37 -16.52 -23.94
CA HIS A 255 68.74 -16.30 -24.41
C HIS A 255 69.24 -14.90 -24.02
N GLY A 256 68.43 -13.85 -24.23
CA GLY A 256 68.78 -12.48 -23.87
C GLY A 256 69.00 -12.29 -22.37
N GLN A 257 68.17 -12.92 -21.53
CA GLN A 257 68.35 -12.97 -20.08
C GLN A 257 69.66 -13.66 -19.70
N ARG A 258 69.99 -14.78 -20.34
CA ARG A 258 71.23 -15.51 -20.07
C ARG A 258 72.46 -14.71 -20.45
N LEU A 259 72.43 -14.00 -21.58
CA LEU A 259 73.52 -13.11 -21.99
C LEU A 259 73.65 -11.89 -21.07
N LEU A 260 72.54 -11.35 -20.56
CA LEU A 260 72.56 -10.34 -19.50
C LEU A 260 73.33 -10.85 -18.26
N GLU A 261 72.99 -12.05 -17.77
CA GLU A 261 73.70 -12.66 -16.65
C GLU A 261 75.19 -12.85 -16.95
N TRP A 262 75.55 -13.27 -18.16
CA TRP A 262 76.93 -13.45 -18.57
C TRP A 262 77.70 -12.13 -18.67
N MET A 263 77.12 -11.09 -19.27
CA MET A 263 77.76 -9.77 -19.33
C MET A 263 78.02 -9.20 -17.94
N VAL A 264 77.06 -9.32 -17.03
CA VAL A 264 77.24 -8.91 -15.63
C VAL A 264 78.29 -9.77 -14.93
N TRP A 265 78.24 -11.09 -15.11
CA TRP A 265 79.17 -12.02 -14.47
C TRP A 265 80.61 -11.79 -14.93
N VAL A 266 80.85 -11.65 -16.24
CA VAL A 266 82.19 -11.38 -16.79
C VAL A 266 82.70 -9.99 -16.40
N GLY A 267 81.80 -9.01 -16.40
CA GLY A 267 82.12 -7.63 -16.08
C GLY A 267 82.43 -7.38 -14.60
N ASP A 268 81.92 -8.20 -13.67
CA ASP A 268 82.16 -8.06 -12.23
C ASP A 268 83.37 -8.92 -11.79
N PRO A 269 84.53 -8.31 -11.45
CA PRO A 269 85.71 -9.06 -11.03
C PRO A 269 85.47 -9.93 -9.79
N ALA A 270 84.60 -9.49 -8.87
CA ALA A 270 84.30 -10.23 -7.65
C ALA A 270 83.48 -11.50 -7.93
N LEU A 271 82.68 -11.52 -9.01
CA LEU A 271 81.92 -12.70 -9.44
C LEU A 271 82.74 -13.68 -10.27
N ALA A 272 83.45 -13.19 -11.28
CA ALA A 272 84.17 -14.04 -12.23
C ALA A 272 85.56 -14.48 -11.72
N GLY A 273 86.16 -13.76 -10.77
CA GLY A 273 87.52 -14.04 -10.26
C GLY A 273 87.69 -15.43 -9.65
N GLN A 274 86.61 -16.15 -9.36
CA GLN A 274 86.63 -17.50 -8.77
C GLN A 274 86.77 -18.62 -9.80
N ASN A 275 86.61 -18.37 -11.12
CA ASN A 275 86.63 -19.41 -12.14
C ASN A 275 87.15 -18.90 -13.50
N LEU A 276 88.48 -18.80 -13.64
CA LEU A 276 89.15 -18.35 -14.87
C LEU A 276 88.85 -19.25 -16.09
N GLU A 277 88.78 -20.56 -15.91
CA GLU A 277 88.50 -21.48 -17.03
C GLU A 277 87.12 -21.20 -17.66
N ARG A 278 86.10 -21.00 -16.82
CA ARG A 278 84.77 -20.60 -17.26
C ARG A 278 84.75 -19.18 -17.85
N LEU A 279 85.61 -18.28 -17.35
CA LEU A 279 85.73 -16.92 -17.88
C LEU A 279 86.19 -16.94 -19.33
N TYR A 280 87.18 -17.78 -19.66
CA TYR A 280 87.62 -17.98 -21.05
C TYR A 280 86.50 -18.54 -21.93
N GLN A 281 85.85 -19.63 -21.49
CA GLN A 281 84.79 -20.28 -22.29
C GLN A 281 83.61 -19.35 -22.59
N VAL A 282 83.18 -18.56 -21.59
CA VAL A 282 82.05 -17.62 -21.76
C VAL A 282 82.49 -16.39 -22.53
N GLY A 283 83.65 -15.81 -22.18
CA GLY A 283 84.15 -14.57 -22.77
C GLY A 283 84.44 -14.68 -24.27
N GLU A 284 85.02 -15.81 -24.72
CA GLU A 284 85.33 -16.05 -26.14
C GLU A 284 84.08 -16.00 -27.03
N GLN A 285 82.94 -16.50 -26.55
CA GLN A 285 81.70 -16.60 -27.34
C GLN A 285 80.71 -15.47 -27.07
N LEU A 286 80.98 -14.59 -26.10
CA LEU A 286 79.99 -13.64 -25.59
C LEU A 286 79.59 -12.61 -26.66
N THR A 287 80.57 -11.97 -27.30
CA THR A 287 80.35 -10.92 -28.30
C THR A 287 79.65 -11.47 -29.54
N ASP A 288 79.99 -12.68 -29.97
CA ASP A 288 79.37 -13.35 -31.11
C ASP A 288 77.88 -13.65 -30.83
N ARG A 289 77.58 -14.21 -29.66
CA ARG A 289 76.20 -14.51 -29.25
C ARG A 289 75.36 -13.24 -29.06
N ILE A 290 75.95 -12.18 -28.50
CA ILE A 290 75.31 -10.86 -28.41
C ILE A 290 74.95 -10.35 -29.80
N THR A 291 75.90 -10.45 -30.74
CA THR A 291 75.70 -10.02 -32.13
C THR A 291 74.62 -10.85 -32.84
N GLU A 292 74.61 -12.17 -32.63
CA GLU A 292 73.60 -13.07 -33.18
C GLU A 292 72.19 -12.71 -32.69
N VAL A 293 71.99 -12.58 -31.38
CA VAL A 293 70.68 -12.22 -30.80
C VAL A 293 70.26 -10.83 -31.26
N TRP A 294 71.17 -9.86 -31.28
CA TRP A 294 70.89 -8.50 -31.73
C TRP A 294 70.46 -8.47 -33.20
N GLN A 295 71.21 -9.09 -34.11
CA GLN A 295 70.89 -9.14 -35.53
C GLN A 295 69.57 -9.84 -35.81
N ARG A 296 69.28 -10.92 -35.07
CA ARG A 296 68.01 -11.65 -35.20
C ARG A 296 66.79 -10.79 -34.86
N ILE A 297 66.90 -9.92 -33.85
CA ILE A 297 65.77 -9.10 -33.35
C ILE A 297 65.68 -7.75 -34.06
N CYS A 298 66.81 -7.06 -34.22
CA CYS A 298 66.87 -5.71 -34.78
C CYS A 298 67.04 -5.69 -36.30
N HIS A 299 67.41 -6.82 -36.92
CA HIS A 299 67.76 -6.92 -38.35
C HIS A 299 68.87 -5.95 -38.79
N GLN A 300 69.70 -5.55 -37.83
CA GLN A 300 70.82 -4.61 -37.98
C GLN A 300 71.96 -5.06 -37.04
N PRO A 301 73.22 -4.70 -37.31
CA PRO A 301 74.31 -4.98 -36.38
C PRO A 301 74.16 -4.18 -35.06
N PRO A 302 74.76 -4.67 -33.96
CA PRO A 302 74.83 -3.92 -32.70
C PRO A 302 75.64 -2.62 -32.85
N PRO A 303 75.44 -1.64 -31.95
CA PRO A 303 76.19 -0.39 -31.94
C PRO A 303 77.68 -0.68 -31.79
N ARG A 304 78.47 -0.30 -32.82
CA ARG A 304 79.84 -0.77 -33.00
C ARG A 304 80.78 -0.24 -31.94
N ASP A 305 80.68 1.05 -31.61
CA ASP A 305 81.63 1.72 -30.72
C ASP A 305 81.43 1.24 -29.26
N GLU A 306 80.18 1.14 -28.83
CA GLU A 306 79.81 0.69 -27.49
C GLU A 306 80.06 -0.80 -27.29
N LEU A 307 79.78 -1.63 -28.30
CA LEU A 307 80.13 -3.06 -28.25
C LEU A 307 81.66 -3.25 -28.24
N ALA A 308 82.41 -2.50 -29.05
CA ALA A 308 83.87 -2.57 -29.06
C ALA A 308 84.48 -2.10 -27.73
N ALA A 309 83.91 -1.07 -27.09
CA ALA A 309 84.34 -0.63 -25.77
C ALA A 309 84.12 -1.72 -24.70
N MET A 310 82.99 -2.43 -24.75
CA MET A 310 82.76 -3.59 -23.88
C MET A 310 83.71 -4.74 -24.22
N GLU A 311 83.97 -5.02 -25.50
CA GLU A 311 84.90 -6.06 -25.94
C GLU A 311 86.33 -5.79 -25.46
N GLN A 312 86.79 -4.54 -25.48
CA GLN A 312 88.10 -4.16 -24.92
C GLN A 312 88.21 -4.50 -23.44
N VAL A 313 87.14 -4.26 -22.66
CA VAL A 313 87.05 -4.65 -21.26
C VAL A 313 87.11 -6.18 -21.11
N LEU A 314 86.38 -6.93 -21.94
CA LEU A 314 86.40 -8.40 -21.94
C LEU A 314 87.81 -8.93 -22.24
N VAL A 315 88.48 -8.39 -23.25
CA VAL A 315 89.84 -8.81 -23.65
C VAL A 315 90.86 -8.52 -22.54
N ALA A 316 90.78 -7.36 -21.89
CA ALA A 316 91.63 -7.04 -20.75
C ALA A 316 91.42 -8.05 -19.61
N ARG A 317 90.17 -8.36 -19.27
CA ARG A 317 89.82 -9.38 -18.27
C ARG A 317 90.37 -10.77 -18.62
N LEU A 318 90.25 -11.18 -19.89
CA LEU A 318 90.77 -12.47 -20.37
C LEU A 318 92.30 -12.54 -20.38
N ARG A 319 93.00 -11.40 -20.37
CA ARG A 319 94.47 -11.35 -20.21
C ARG A 319 94.91 -11.37 -18.74
N GLY A 320 93.96 -11.33 -17.80
CA GLY A 320 94.21 -11.28 -16.37
C GLY A 320 94.27 -9.85 -15.80
N ASP A 321 93.96 -8.83 -16.60
CA ASP A 321 93.91 -7.45 -16.12
C ASP A 321 92.62 -7.21 -15.30
N GLU A 322 92.73 -6.37 -14.28
CA GLU A 322 91.58 -5.88 -13.51
C GLU A 322 91.17 -4.50 -14.05
N PRO A 323 90.07 -4.39 -14.83
CA PRO A 323 89.60 -3.11 -15.34
C PRO A 323 89.06 -2.26 -14.20
N GLU A 324 89.10 -0.94 -14.40
CA GLU A 324 88.48 0.00 -13.46
C GLU A 324 86.97 -0.26 -13.39
N VAL A 325 86.49 -0.59 -12.19
CA VAL A 325 85.07 -0.82 -11.92
C VAL A 325 84.46 0.36 -11.18
N VAL A 326 83.21 0.67 -11.52
CA VAL A 326 82.43 1.72 -10.88
C VAL A 326 81.16 1.09 -10.31
N SER A 327 80.66 1.62 -9.19
CA SER A 327 79.37 1.18 -8.64
C SER A 327 78.23 1.40 -9.63
N THR A 328 77.38 0.39 -9.82
CA THR A 328 76.19 0.46 -10.68
C THR A 328 75.08 1.35 -10.14
N ARG A 329 75.17 1.81 -8.88
CA ARG A 329 74.11 2.54 -8.17
C ARG A 329 73.59 3.76 -8.94
N LYS A 330 74.48 4.53 -9.58
CA LYS A 330 74.09 5.71 -10.36
C LYS A 330 73.28 5.33 -11.60
N ARG A 331 73.69 4.28 -12.31
CA ARG A 331 72.98 3.77 -13.50
C ARG A 331 71.68 3.05 -13.15
N LEU A 332 71.64 2.33 -12.02
CA LEU A 332 70.40 1.76 -11.49
C LEU A 332 69.34 2.83 -11.22
N ALA A 333 69.74 3.98 -10.67
CA ALA A 333 68.83 5.09 -10.42
C ALA A 333 68.22 5.67 -11.72
N THR A 334 68.87 5.51 -12.87
CA THR A 334 68.32 5.94 -14.18
C THR A 334 67.33 4.97 -14.79
N LEU A 335 67.31 3.69 -14.38
CA LEU A 335 66.41 2.68 -14.92
C LEU A 335 64.98 2.77 -14.37
N ASP A 336 64.82 3.34 -13.17
CA ASP A 336 63.54 3.38 -12.42
C ASP A 336 62.86 2.00 -12.41
N TYR A 337 63.58 1.00 -11.89
CA TYR A 337 63.13 -0.38 -11.90
C TYR A 337 62.40 -0.75 -10.61
N HIS A 338 61.41 -1.64 -10.72
CA HIS A 338 60.73 -2.22 -9.57
C HIS A 338 60.70 -3.74 -9.67
N SER A 339 61.20 -4.43 -8.64
CA SER A 339 61.34 -5.89 -8.62
C SER A 339 60.01 -6.64 -8.64
N HIS A 340 58.90 -6.05 -8.19
CA HIS A 340 57.58 -6.67 -8.20
C HIS A 340 57.11 -7.07 -9.61
N TRP A 341 57.64 -6.44 -10.67
CA TRP A 341 57.34 -6.85 -12.03
C TRP A 341 57.93 -8.23 -12.39
N LEU A 342 58.93 -8.72 -11.67
CA LEU A 342 59.45 -10.07 -11.93
C LEU A 342 58.49 -11.14 -11.41
N ASP A 343 57.79 -10.85 -10.30
CA ASP A 343 56.91 -11.75 -9.58
C ASP A 343 55.51 -11.12 -9.42
N LEU A 344 54.81 -10.88 -10.54
CA LEU A 344 53.45 -10.38 -10.48
C LEU A 344 52.53 -11.44 -9.84
N PRO A 345 51.62 -11.05 -8.94
CA PRO A 345 50.67 -11.97 -8.36
C PRO A 345 49.73 -12.52 -9.45
N ASP A 346 49.57 -13.85 -9.48
CA ASP A 346 48.55 -14.45 -10.33
C ASP A 346 47.17 -14.00 -9.87
N VAL A 347 46.35 -13.59 -10.84
CA VAL A 347 44.95 -13.24 -10.58
C VAL A 347 44.08 -14.47 -10.84
N PRO A 348 43.43 -15.06 -9.81
CA PRO A 348 42.68 -16.31 -9.99
C PRO A 348 41.52 -16.14 -10.98
N THR A 349 41.48 -16.96 -12.04
CA THR A 349 40.44 -16.90 -13.08
C THR A 349 39.02 -17.07 -12.52
N GLU A 350 38.85 -17.91 -11.49
CA GLU A 350 37.56 -18.14 -10.82
C GLU A 350 37.07 -16.95 -9.99
N GLU A 351 37.98 -16.14 -9.45
CA GLU A 351 37.60 -14.91 -8.74
C GLU A 351 37.28 -13.81 -9.73
N LEU A 352 38.07 -13.70 -10.81
CA LEU A 352 37.84 -12.71 -11.87
C LEU A 352 36.47 -12.83 -12.53
N SER A 353 36.00 -14.05 -12.78
CA SER A 353 34.70 -14.28 -13.42
C SER A 353 33.52 -13.79 -12.57
N ARG A 354 33.70 -13.64 -11.25
CA ARG A 354 32.67 -13.09 -10.34
C ARG A 354 32.51 -11.58 -10.46
N TYR A 355 33.56 -10.88 -10.87
CA TYR A 355 33.59 -9.40 -10.90
C TYR A 355 33.58 -8.83 -12.31
N ARG A 356 34.08 -9.58 -13.30
CA ARG A 356 34.06 -9.17 -14.70
C ARG A 356 32.62 -8.91 -15.15
N ASP A 357 32.46 -7.92 -16.02
CA ASP A 357 31.18 -7.52 -16.60
C ASP A 357 30.14 -7.02 -15.59
N ASN A 358 30.59 -6.67 -14.38
CA ASN A 358 29.75 -6.10 -13.35
C ASN A 358 30.07 -4.62 -13.09
N TRP A 359 29.05 -3.94 -12.58
CA TRP A 359 29.11 -2.54 -12.17
C TRP A 359 29.50 -2.40 -10.72
N PHE A 360 30.33 -1.41 -10.45
CA PHE A 360 30.77 -1.02 -9.12
C PHE A 360 30.51 0.46 -8.89
N VAL A 361 30.47 0.82 -7.62
CA VAL A 361 30.23 2.17 -7.13
C VAL A 361 31.36 2.53 -6.19
N GLU A 362 31.90 3.72 -6.39
CA GLU A 362 32.83 4.35 -5.46
C GLU A 362 32.23 5.67 -4.98
N GLY A 363 32.33 5.96 -3.69
CA GLY A 363 31.69 7.13 -3.08
C GLY A 363 30.22 6.92 -2.68
N GLU A 364 29.58 8.03 -2.28
CA GLU A 364 28.23 8.08 -1.72
C GLU A 364 27.43 9.28 -2.23
N GLY A 365 26.12 9.13 -2.31
CA GLY A 365 25.21 10.21 -2.69
C GLY A 365 25.43 10.70 -4.12
N GLU A 366 25.47 12.03 -4.31
CA GLU A 366 25.63 12.63 -5.64
C GLU A 366 27.06 12.51 -6.19
N ASP A 367 28.04 12.27 -5.33
CA ASP A 367 29.44 12.09 -5.72
C ASP A 367 29.76 10.65 -6.17
N GLU A 368 28.77 9.76 -6.18
CA GLU A 368 28.91 8.36 -6.60
C GLU A 368 29.48 8.25 -8.03
N GLN A 369 30.51 7.43 -8.15
CA GLN A 369 31.15 7.10 -9.43
C GLN A 369 30.82 5.67 -9.82
N ARG A 370 30.14 5.49 -10.95
CA ARG A 370 29.85 4.18 -11.54
C ARG A 370 31.04 3.74 -12.37
N ARG A 371 31.59 2.57 -12.05
CA ARG A 371 32.72 1.97 -12.74
C ARG A 371 32.35 0.58 -13.25
N TYR A 372 32.54 0.34 -14.54
CA TYR A 372 32.35 -0.96 -15.15
C TYR A 372 33.68 -1.73 -15.14
N PHE A 373 33.69 -2.93 -14.57
CA PHE A 373 34.82 -3.83 -14.62
C PHE A 373 34.88 -4.45 -16.02
N LEU A 374 35.65 -3.83 -16.92
CA LEU A 374 35.69 -4.22 -18.33
C LEU A 374 36.61 -5.42 -18.57
N ALA A 375 37.82 -5.39 -18.00
CA ALA A 375 38.79 -6.47 -18.12
C ALA A 375 39.81 -6.40 -16.98
N CYS A 376 40.52 -7.49 -16.77
CA CYS A 376 41.76 -7.50 -16.01
C CYS A 376 42.85 -8.04 -16.95
N PHE A 377 43.97 -7.33 -17.05
CA PHE A 377 45.08 -7.70 -17.92
C PHE A 377 46.11 -8.52 -17.13
N PRO A 378 46.29 -9.82 -17.43
CA PRO A 378 47.27 -10.66 -16.73
C PRO A 378 48.69 -10.09 -16.79
N GLU A 379 49.01 -9.38 -17.86
CA GLU A 379 50.34 -8.79 -18.08
C GLU A 379 50.70 -7.72 -17.06
N THR A 380 49.71 -7.07 -16.44
CA THR A 380 49.94 -6.00 -15.47
C THR A 380 49.24 -6.25 -14.13
N SER A 381 48.40 -7.28 -14.03
CA SER A 381 47.49 -7.51 -12.90
C SER A 381 46.61 -6.30 -12.60
N GLU A 382 46.30 -5.51 -13.63
CA GLU A 382 45.46 -4.32 -13.53
C GLU A 382 44.08 -4.55 -14.13
N ILE A 383 43.08 -4.00 -13.44
CA ILE A 383 41.70 -3.89 -13.87
C ILE A 383 41.54 -2.63 -14.71
N LEU A 384 40.90 -2.78 -15.87
CA LEU A 384 40.45 -1.68 -16.71
C LEU A 384 39.02 -1.28 -16.31
N TRP A 385 38.91 -0.05 -15.82
CA TRP A 385 37.62 0.58 -15.52
C TRP A 385 37.13 1.38 -16.71
N SER A 386 35.86 1.18 -17.05
CA SER A 386 35.17 1.93 -18.11
C SER A 386 33.86 2.51 -17.61
N ASN A 387 33.32 3.50 -18.32
CA ASN A 387 31.95 3.98 -18.11
C ASN A 387 30.89 3.06 -18.73
N GLY A 388 31.25 1.84 -19.14
CA GLY A 388 30.35 0.88 -19.81
C GLY A 388 29.88 1.29 -21.20
N PHE A 389 30.41 2.38 -21.76
CA PHE A 389 30.11 2.86 -23.12
C PHE A 389 31.36 3.08 -23.98
N GLY A 390 32.44 2.38 -23.67
CA GLY A 390 33.68 2.43 -24.43
C GLY A 390 34.59 3.61 -24.11
N VAL A 391 34.36 4.33 -23.01
CA VAL A 391 35.30 5.33 -22.48
C VAL A 391 36.07 4.72 -21.32
N ARG A 392 37.40 4.88 -21.33
CA ARG A 392 38.28 4.53 -20.21
C ARG A 392 38.09 5.51 -19.06
N LEU A 393 37.97 4.99 -17.84
CA LEU A 393 37.97 5.78 -16.62
C LEU A 393 39.33 5.74 -15.92
N ALA A 394 39.82 4.54 -15.64
CA ALA A 394 41.05 4.34 -14.88
C ALA A 394 41.59 2.91 -15.06
N THR A 395 42.80 2.68 -14.57
CA THR A 395 43.35 1.36 -14.30
C THR A 395 43.68 1.25 -12.81
N THR A 396 43.49 0.08 -12.22
CA THR A 396 43.78 -0.16 -10.79
C THR A 396 44.34 -1.56 -10.64
N ASP A 397 45.34 -1.75 -9.80
CA ASP A 397 45.87 -3.08 -9.53
C ASP A 397 44.84 -3.96 -8.79
N TRP A 398 44.92 -5.27 -9.03
CA TRP A 398 44.01 -6.25 -8.46
C TRP A 398 43.96 -6.23 -6.93
N GLN A 399 45.12 -6.06 -6.28
CA GLN A 399 45.21 -6.07 -4.82
C GLN A 399 44.54 -4.84 -4.20
N SER A 400 44.76 -3.64 -4.76
CA SER A 400 44.10 -2.41 -4.34
C SER A 400 42.60 -2.47 -4.55
N PHE A 401 42.13 -3.12 -5.63
CA PHE A 401 40.70 -3.37 -5.81
C PHE A 401 40.14 -4.31 -4.73
N GLN A 402 40.80 -5.43 -4.43
CA GLN A 402 40.38 -6.33 -3.36
C GLN A 402 40.35 -5.62 -2.00
N GLN A 403 41.35 -4.79 -1.71
CA GLN A 403 41.41 -3.98 -0.48
C GLN A 403 40.28 -2.95 -0.43
N SER A 404 40.01 -2.27 -1.55
CA SER A 404 38.93 -1.29 -1.68
C SER A 404 37.53 -1.92 -1.60
N LEU A 405 37.40 -3.18 -2.04
CA LEU A 405 36.18 -3.94 -1.89
C LEU A 405 35.97 -4.38 -0.44
N ALA A 406 37.04 -4.84 0.23
CA ALA A 406 36.99 -5.31 1.61
C ALA A 406 36.72 -4.17 2.62
N ASN A 407 37.25 -2.97 2.37
CA ASN A 407 37.03 -1.80 3.22
C ASN A 407 35.75 -1.01 2.87
N GLY A 408 35.02 -1.41 1.81
CA GLY A 408 33.77 -0.78 1.37
C GLY A 408 33.91 0.50 0.56
N ALA A 409 35.13 0.94 0.23
CA ALA A 409 35.35 2.11 -0.63
C ALA A 409 34.79 1.89 -2.05
N VAL A 410 34.87 0.65 -2.55
CA VAL A 410 34.24 0.20 -3.78
C VAL A 410 33.23 -0.88 -3.44
N ARG A 411 31.99 -0.74 -3.92
CA ARG A 411 30.88 -1.67 -3.66
C ARG A 411 30.21 -2.12 -4.96
N PRO A 412 29.71 -3.36 -5.06
CA PRO A 412 28.94 -3.78 -6.23
C PRO A 412 27.69 -2.91 -6.35
N LEU A 413 27.36 -2.50 -7.57
CA LEU A 413 26.12 -1.76 -7.82
C LEU A 413 24.93 -2.72 -7.62
N PRO A 414 23.99 -2.46 -6.69
CA PRO A 414 22.86 -3.34 -6.40
C PRO A 414 22.05 -3.66 -7.67
N GLU A 415 21.40 -4.82 -7.76
CA GLU A 415 20.58 -5.14 -8.93
C GLU A 415 19.48 -4.09 -9.17
N LEU A 416 19.21 -3.78 -10.45
CA LEU A 416 18.18 -2.83 -10.83
C LEU A 416 16.82 -3.52 -10.78
N THR A 417 15.89 -2.96 -10.02
CA THR A 417 14.49 -3.36 -10.12
C THR A 417 13.86 -2.62 -11.31
N ARG A 418 13.30 -3.38 -12.25
CA ARG A 418 12.61 -2.82 -13.41
C ARG A 418 11.33 -2.09 -12.99
N PHE A 419 10.98 -1.02 -13.68
CA PHE A 419 9.76 -0.27 -13.41
C PHE A 419 8.52 -1.14 -13.63
N GLY A 420 8.49 -1.94 -14.71
CA GLY A 420 7.40 -2.86 -14.99
C GLY A 420 7.15 -3.87 -13.85
N GLN A 421 8.23 -4.35 -13.22
CA GLN A 421 8.14 -5.23 -12.05
C GLN A 421 7.58 -4.49 -10.83
N VAL A 422 8.06 -3.28 -10.54
CA VAL A 422 7.56 -2.46 -9.43
C VAL A 422 6.08 -2.14 -9.60
N LEU A 423 5.66 -1.82 -10.82
CA LEU A 423 4.26 -1.58 -11.16
C LEU A 423 3.40 -2.81 -10.82
N ASP A 424 3.79 -3.99 -11.33
CA ASP A 424 3.07 -5.24 -11.09
C ASP A 424 3.01 -5.61 -9.60
N ASP A 425 4.16 -5.62 -8.92
CA ASP A 425 4.25 -5.94 -7.50
C ASP A 425 3.41 -4.98 -6.64
N THR A 426 3.43 -3.69 -6.97
CA THR A 426 2.66 -2.67 -6.24
C THR A 426 1.17 -2.84 -6.46
N VAL A 427 0.73 -3.00 -7.71
CA VAL A 427 -0.69 -3.20 -8.04
C VAL A 427 -1.21 -4.51 -7.42
N ASN A 428 -0.41 -5.57 -7.41
CA ASN A 428 -0.75 -6.85 -6.80
C ASN A 428 -0.85 -6.75 -5.27
N ALA A 429 0.07 -6.01 -4.63
CA ALA A 429 -0.02 -5.74 -3.20
C ALA A 429 -1.30 -4.94 -2.85
N LEU A 430 -1.60 -3.88 -3.60
CA LEU A 430 -2.79 -3.07 -3.37
C LEU A 430 -4.10 -3.82 -3.66
N SER A 431 -4.10 -4.70 -4.66
CA SER A 431 -5.25 -5.56 -4.96
C SER A 431 -5.56 -6.50 -3.81
N ARG A 432 -4.54 -7.11 -3.17
CA ARG A 432 -4.72 -7.93 -1.96
C ARG A 432 -5.27 -7.12 -0.78
N VAL A 433 -4.81 -5.89 -0.60
CA VAL A 433 -5.36 -4.98 0.42
C VAL A 433 -6.82 -4.66 0.13
N LEU A 434 -7.17 -4.37 -1.13
CA LEU A 434 -8.55 -4.13 -1.54
C LEU A 434 -9.46 -5.35 -1.27
N GLU A 435 -9.01 -6.55 -1.61
CA GLU A 435 -9.73 -7.79 -1.33
C GLU A 435 -9.98 -7.97 0.18
N SER A 436 -8.97 -7.72 1.01
CA SER A 436 -9.11 -7.74 2.47
C SER A 436 -10.13 -6.70 2.96
N GLN A 437 -10.08 -5.47 2.44
CA GLN A 437 -11.06 -4.44 2.77
C GLN A 437 -12.49 -4.82 2.34
N ARG A 438 -12.66 -5.44 1.17
CA ARG A 438 -13.96 -5.94 0.70
C ARG A 438 -14.52 -6.99 1.65
N GLN A 439 -13.70 -7.95 2.07
CA GLN A 439 -14.10 -8.96 3.06
C GLN A 439 -14.48 -8.33 4.40
N GLN A 440 -13.68 -7.40 4.93
CA GLN A 440 -13.97 -6.69 6.18
C GLN A 440 -15.30 -5.91 6.10
N ARG A 441 -15.56 -5.20 4.99
CA ARG A 441 -16.83 -4.48 4.78
C ARG A 441 -18.02 -5.44 4.70
N GLN A 442 -17.88 -6.58 4.02
CA GLN A 442 -18.92 -7.61 3.93
C GLN A 442 -19.23 -8.23 5.31
N GLU A 443 -18.22 -8.57 6.08
CA GLU A 443 -18.39 -9.10 7.44
C GLU A 443 -19.04 -8.07 8.37
N ALA A 444 -18.59 -6.81 8.33
CA ALA A 444 -19.20 -5.73 9.10
C ALA A 444 -20.68 -5.53 8.73
N ALA A 445 -21.01 -5.55 7.44
CA ALA A 445 -22.39 -5.48 6.97
C ALA A 445 -23.23 -6.68 7.45
N ARG A 446 -22.67 -7.90 7.41
CA ARG A 446 -23.34 -9.11 7.90
C ARG A 446 -23.61 -9.02 9.41
N ARG A 447 -22.62 -8.60 10.20
CA ARG A 447 -22.76 -8.40 11.65
C ARG A 447 -23.77 -7.29 11.97
N ALA A 448 -23.76 -6.19 11.22
CA ALA A 448 -24.72 -5.10 11.37
C ALA A 448 -26.15 -5.55 11.07
N ARG A 449 -26.36 -6.33 9.99
CA ARG A 449 -27.67 -6.92 9.66
C ARG A 449 -28.15 -7.88 10.75
N ALA A 450 -27.28 -8.79 11.22
CA ALA A 450 -27.62 -9.70 12.31
C ALA A 450 -27.99 -8.96 13.60
N LYS A 451 -27.24 -7.90 13.96
CA LYS A 451 -27.54 -7.07 15.13
C LYS A 451 -28.85 -6.30 14.95
N ALA A 452 -29.13 -5.76 13.76
CA ALA A 452 -30.36 -5.06 13.45
C ALA A 452 -31.58 -6.00 13.50
N GLU A 453 -31.45 -7.21 12.97
CA GLU A 453 -32.48 -8.24 13.05
C GLU A 453 -32.73 -8.69 14.50
N GLN A 454 -31.66 -8.91 15.28
CA GLN A 454 -31.78 -9.22 16.70
C GLN A 454 -32.47 -8.09 17.48
N LEU A 455 -32.12 -6.84 17.21
CA LEU A 455 -32.78 -5.68 17.82
C LEU A 455 -34.26 -5.60 17.42
N ARG A 456 -34.60 -5.88 16.16
CA ARG A 456 -35.98 -5.91 15.68
C ARG A 456 -36.81 -6.98 16.40
N LEU A 457 -36.27 -8.20 16.53
CA LEU A 457 -36.93 -9.28 17.27
C LEU A 457 -37.13 -8.94 18.75
N GLN A 458 -36.16 -8.26 19.38
CA GLN A 458 -36.30 -7.77 20.75
C GLN A 458 -37.39 -6.70 20.88
N GLN A 459 -37.46 -5.76 19.94
CA GLN A 459 -38.50 -4.72 19.90
C GLN A 459 -39.90 -5.34 19.68
N GLU A 460 -40.04 -6.26 18.74
CA GLU A 460 -41.30 -6.97 18.48
C GLU A 460 -41.77 -7.77 19.70
N ALA A 461 -40.87 -8.47 20.40
CA ALA A 461 -41.20 -9.19 21.63
C ALA A 461 -41.63 -8.26 22.77
N GLN A 462 -40.92 -7.13 22.96
CA GLN A 462 -41.29 -6.11 23.94
C GLN A 462 -42.65 -5.48 23.64
N GLU A 463 -42.95 -5.17 22.39
CA GLU A 463 -44.27 -4.67 22.00
C GLU A 463 -45.37 -5.69 22.28
N LEU A 464 -45.12 -6.97 21.99
CA LEU A 464 -46.09 -8.03 22.18
C LEU A 464 -46.36 -8.27 23.68
N GLU A 465 -45.32 -8.21 24.52
CA GLU A 465 -45.45 -8.27 25.98
C GLU A 465 -46.22 -7.06 26.53
N GLN A 466 -45.94 -5.85 26.05
CA GLN A 466 -46.69 -4.64 26.44
C GLN A 466 -48.17 -4.75 26.05
N ARG A 467 -48.48 -5.20 24.82
CA ARG A 467 -49.86 -5.41 24.36
C ARG A 467 -50.59 -6.46 25.20
N GLN A 468 -49.91 -7.56 25.54
CA GLN A 468 -50.48 -8.59 26.42
C GLN A 468 -50.73 -8.05 27.83
N ALA A 469 -49.81 -7.25 28.39
CA ALA A 469 -49.97 -6.64 29.70
C ALA A 469 -51.14 -5.63 29.72
N THR A 470 -51.29 -4.81 28.69
CA THR A 470 -52.43 -3.88 28.58
C THR A 470 -53.76 -4.61 28.44
N ALA A 471 -53.81 -5.68 27.64
CA ALA A 471 -55.03 -6.48 27.48
C ALA A 471 -55.43 -7.19 28.79
N ARG A 472 -54.46 -7.70 29.55
CA ARG A 472 -54.71 -8.29 30.89
C ARG A 472 -55.32 -7.28 31.85
N ARG A 473 -54.79 -6.06 31.91
CA ARG A 473 -55.33 -4.98 32.77
C ARG A 473 -56.76 -4.60 32.38
N GLN A 474 -57.03 -4.46 31.08
CA GLN A 474 -58.38 -4.14 30.59
C GLN A 474 -59.40 -5.24 30.94
N ALA A 475 -59.04 -6.52 30.78
CA ALA A 475 -59.90 -7.63 31.14
C ALA A 475 -60.20 -7.69 32.65
N GLU A 476 -59.21 -7.38 33.50
CA GLU A 476 -59.40 -7.31 34.96
C GLU A 476 -60.36 -6.17 35.35
N GLU A 477 -60.22 -4.99 34.73
CA GLU A 477 -61.11 -3.84 34.97
C GLU A 477 -62.56 -4.12 34.51
N GLU A 478 -62.75 -4.72 33.34
CA GLU A 478 -64.08 -5.09 32.83
C GLU A 478 -64.80 -6.08 33.74
N HIS A 479 -64.08 -7.10 34.22
CA HIS A 479 -64.62 -8.09 35.15
C HIS A 479 -65.06 -7.45 36.48
N GLN A 480 -64.28 -6.50 37.03
CA GLN A 480 -64.66 -5.77 38.23
C GLN A 480 -65.92 -4.91 38.02
N GLN A 481 -66.05 -4.25 36.87
CA GLN A 481 -67.24 -3.45 36.55
C GLN A 481 -68.51 -4.29 36.40
N GLN A 482 -68.41 -5.48 35.80
CA GLN A 482 -69.54 -6.41 35.68
C GLN A 482 -70.03 -6.87 37.05
N GLN A 483 -69.12 -7.21 37.96
CA GLN A 483 -69.48 -7.62 39.33
C GLN A 483 -70.16 -6.48 40.12
N ALA A 484 -69.70 -5.25 39.97
CA ALA A 484 -70.31 -4.09 40.64
C ALA A 484 -71.75 -3.82 40.13
N ARG A 485 -71.98 -3.93 38.81
CA ARG A 485 -73.32 -3.76 38.22
C ARG A 485 -74.32 -4.81 38.69
N ALA A 486 -73.89 -6.07 38.83
CA ALA A 486 -74.75 -7.14 39.30
C ALA A 486 -75.27 -6.89 40.73
N ARG A 487 -74.38 -6.44 41.64
CA ARG A 487 -74.77 -6.13 43.03
C ARG A 487 -75.78 -4.99 43.14
N ALA A 488 -75.64 -3.95 42.31
CA ALA A 488 -76.57 -2.82 42.32
C ALA A 488 -78.00 -3.21 41.89
N LEU A 489 -78.15 -4.19 41.00
CA LEU A 489 -79.46 -4.66 40.55
C LEU A 489 -80.18 -5.49 41.63
N GLU A 490 -79.44 -6.27 42.42
CA GLU A 490 -80.01 -7.04 43.54
C GLU A 490 -80.54 -6.13 44.67
N GLU A 491 -79.84 -5.04 44.99
CA GLU A 491 -80.25 -4.10 46.04
C GLU A 491 -81.56 -3.36 45.70
N GLU A 492 -81.77 -3.01 44.43
CA GLU A 492 -82.98 -2.30 43.99
C GLU A 492 -84.22 -3.21 44.01
N ALA A 493 -84.06 -4.48 43.65
CA ALA A 493 -85.15 -5.46 43.70
C ALA A 493 -85.67 -5.66 45.14
N ALA A 494 -84.78 -5.72 46.13
CA ALA A 494 -85.14 -5.91 47.53
C ALA A 494 -85.96 -4.73 48.10
N ARG A 495 -85.71 -3.50 47.64
CA ARG A 495 -86.47 -2.30 48.08
C ARG A 495 -87.93 -2.32 47.65
N ILE A 496 -88.22 -2.75 46.42
CA ILE A 496 -89.58 -2.76 45.85
C ILE A 496 -90.47 -3.75 46.61
N GLU A 497 -89.92 -4.89 47.01
CA GLU A 497 -90.66 -5.93 47.70
C GLU A 497 -91.07 -5.53 49.13
N ALA A 498 -90.20 -4.79 49.84
CA ALA A 498 -90.49 -4.26 51.18
C ALA A 498 -91.68 -3.28 51.19
N VAL A 499 -91.79 -2.41 50.17
CA VAL A 499 -92.87 -1.42 50.05
C VAL A 499 -94.24 -2.09 49.83
N ARG A 500 -94.30 -3.17 49.02
CA ARG A 500 -95.55 -3.90 48.77
C ARG A 500 -96.07 -4.64 49.99
N ALA A 501 -95.17 -5.23 50.79
CA ALA A 501 -95.55 -5.94 52.01
C ALA A 501 -96.18 -5.01 53.06
N ALA A 502 -95.64 -3.78 53.20
CA ALA A 502 -96.17 -2.78 54.14
C ALA A 502 -97.60 -2.35 53.79
N ALA A 503 -97.90 -2.10 52.51
CA ALA A 503 -99.23 -1.69 52.06
C ALA A 503 -100.31 -2.76 52.33
N ARG A 504 -99.99 -4.04 52.11
CA ARG A 504 -100.91 -5.16 52.36
C ARG A 504 -101.29 -5.31 53.83
N ASN A 505 -100.32 -5.14 54.74
CA ASN A 505 -100.57 -5.19 56.18
C ASN A 505 -101.49 -4.05 56.66
N GLN A 506 -101.37 -2.86 56.08
CA GLN A 506 -102.24 -1.72 56.41
C GLN A 506 -103.69 -1.99 55.99
N ALA A 507 -103.92 -2.43 54.75
CA ALA A 507 -105.26 -2.75 54.25
C ALA A 507 -105.94 -3.89 55.03
N GLN A 508 -105.17 -4.90 55.46
CA GLN A 508 -105.66 -5.99 56.32
C GLN A 508 -106.19 -5.46 57.67
N THR A 509 -105.47 -4.53 58.29
CA THR A 509 -105.86 -3.92 59.57
C THR A 509 -107.16 -3.12 59.46
N GLU A 510 -107.37 -2.44 58.33
CA GLU A 510 -108.59 -1.66 58.07
C GLU A 510 -109.83 -2.55 57.91
N VAL A 511 -109.71 -3.68 57.22
CA VAL A 511 -110.82 -4.65 57.07
C VAL A 511 -111.16 -5.35 58.38
N ASP A 512 -110.17 -5.64 59.21
CA ASP A 512 -110.41 -6.31 60.49
C ASP A 512 -111.14 -5.43 61.51
N ARG A 513 -111.07 -4.10 61.38
CA ARG A 513 -111.80 -3.15 62.24
C ARG A 513 -113.27 -2.96 61.87
N LEU A 514 -113.75 -3.52 60.77
CA LEU A 514 -115.14 -3.38 60.32
C LEU A 514 -116.11 -4.19 61.20
N GLY A 515 -116.95 -3.47 61.96
CA GLY A 515 -118.06 -4.03 62.75
C GLY A 515 -119.41 -4.00 62.01
N PRO A 516 -120.37 -4.88 62.36
CA PRO A 516 -121.72 -4.86 61.79
C PRO A 516 -122.34 -3.46 61.87
N GLY A 517 -122.86 -2.96 60.76
CA GLY A 517 -123.37 -1.59 60.61
C GLY A 517 -122.48 -0.63 59.84
N SER A 518 -121.21 -0.98 59.61
CA SER A 518 -120.24 -0.18 58.84
C SER A 518 -120.59 -0.13 57.36
N TRP A 519 -120.39 1.01 56.71
CA TRP A 519 -120.64 1.14 55.27
C TRP A 519 -119.33 0.99 54.50
N ILE A 520 -119.39 0.34 53.34
CA ILE A 520 -118.32 0.36 52.35
C ILE A 520 -118.88 0.89 51.03
N ALA A 521 -118.05 1.55 50.25
CA ALA A 521 -118.31 1.82 48.85
C ALA A 521 -117.49 0.82 48.04
N LEU A 522 -118.19 -0.08 47.36
CA LEU A 522 -117.58 -1.04 46.45
C LEU A 522 -117.87 -0.57 45.02
N ARG A 523 -116.82 -0.37 44.23
CA ARG A 523 -116.97 -0.07 42.81
C ARG A 523 -116.98 -1.40 42.06
N VAL A 524 -118.18 -1.88 41.75
CA VAL A 524 -118.35 -3.09 40.94
C VAL A 524 -118.18 -2.69 39.47
N PRO A 525 -117.18 -3.22 38.75
CA PRO A 525 -117.07 -3.00 37.31
C PRO A 525 -118.24 -3.72 36.62
N VAL A 526 -119.05 -2.98 35.87
CA VAL A 526 -119.98 -3.55 34.88
C VAL A 526 -119.34 -3.27 33.52
N GLU A 527 -119.15 -4.30 32.69
CA GLU A 527 -118.55 -4.16 31.37
C GLU A 527 -119.30 -3.08 30.56
N GLY A 528 -118.62 -1.97 30.25
CA GLY A 528 -119.09 -0.94 29.32
C GLY A 528 -119.67 0.36 29.90
N GLN A 529 -119.75 0.57 31.21
CA GLN A 529 -120.15 1.87 31.81
C GLN A 529 -119.32 2.21 33.08
N GLN A 530 -119.21 3.50 33.44
CA GLN A 530 -118.53 3.93 34.67
C GLN A 530 -119.17 3.22 35.87
N GLY A 531 -118.39 2.35 36.53
CA GLY A 531 -118.86 1.45 37.57
C GLY A 531 -119.66 2.17 38.64
N GLN A 532 -120.90 1.74 38.84
CA GLN A 532 -121.78 2.29 39.86
C GLN A 532 -121.18 2.01 41.24
N GLU A 533 -120.99 3.08 42.01
CA GLU A 533 -120.52 2.97 43.39
C GLU A 533 -121.67 2.46 44.26
N GLN A 534 -121.60 1.19 44.64
CA GLN A 534 -122.59 0.58 45.52
C GLN A 534 -122.19 0.81 46.97
N ARG A 535 -123.05 1.49 47.72
CA ARG A 535 -122.88 1.68 49.17
C ARG A 535 -123.53 0.52 49.88
N LEU A 536 -122.71 -0.38 50.39
CA LEU A 536 -123.17 -1.59 51.05
C LEU A 536 -122.88 -1.49 52.55
N LYS A 537 -123.89 -1.72 53.37
CA LYS A 537 -123.78 -1.78 54.83
C LYS A 537 -123.44 -3.19 55.24
N LEU A 538 -122.42 -3.37 56.09
CA LEU A 538 -122.06 -4.68 56.64
C LEU A 538 -123.20 -5.16 57.53
N ALA A 539 -123.97 -6.14 57.08
CA ALA A 539 -125.07 -6.70 57.85
C ALA A 539 -124.55 -7.70 58.88
N VAL A 540 -123.68 -8.61 58.43
CA VAL A 540 -123.19 -9.72 59.27
C VAL A 540 -121.73 -9.99 58.94
N ARG A 541 -120.91 -10.16 59.97
CA ARG A 541 -119.56 -10.70 59.87
C ARG A 541 -119.55 -12.12 60.41
N ILE A 542 -119.16 -13.07 59.57
CA ILE A 542 -119.04 -14.49 59.94
C ILE A 542 -117.56 -14.81 60.15
N ASN A 543 -117.12 -14.73 61.41
CA ASN A 543 -115.69 -14.88 61.76
C ASN A 543 -115.11 -16.26 61.40
N ALA A 544 -115.88 -17.35 61.57
CA ALA A 544 -115.40 -18.72 61.32
C ALA A 544 -114.97 -18.99 59.86
N ARG A 545 -115.47 -18.21 58.89
CA ARG A 545 -115.14 -18.34 57.46
C ARG A 545 -114.52 -17.06 56.88
N ARG A 546 -114.17 -16.08 57.71
CA ARG A 546 -113.67 -14.75 57.31
C ARG A 546 -114.51 -14.11 56.20
N LYS A 547 -115.84 -14.24 56.30
CA LYS A 547 -116.81 -13.71 55.33
C LYS A 547 -117.52 -12.48 55.91
N LEU A 548 -117.68 -11.48 55.06
CA LEU A 548 -118.38 -10.22 55.29
C LEU A 548 -119.60 -10.18 54.37
N VAL A 549 -120.79 -10.10 54.95
CA VAL A 549 -122.04 -10.05 54.20
C VAL A 549 -122.57 -8.63 54.24
N PHE A 550 -122.61 -7.97 53.09
CA PHE A 550 -123.09 -6.61 52.97
C PHE A 550 -124.49 -6.55 52.34
N VAL A 551 -125.27 -5.54 52.73
CA VAL A 551 -126.62 -5.26 52.23
C VAL A 551 -126.76 -3.83 51.76
N ASP A 552 -127.62 -3.58 50.77
CA ASP A 552 -127.92 -2.24 50.25
C ASP A 552 -128.86 -1.45 51.19
N ARG A 553 -129.07 -0.14 50.94
CA ARG A 553 -129.87 0.81 51.74
C ARG A 553 -131.30 0.36 52.04
N LEU A 554 -131.86 -0.50 51.19
CA LEU A 554 -133.22 -1.05 51.31
C LEU A 554 -133.25 -2.49 51.86
N GLY A 555 -132.09 -3.07 52.23
CA GLY A 555 -131.99 -4.40 52.84
C GLY A 555 -132.21 -5.59 51.89
N LEU A 556 -132.35 -5.36 50.58
CA LEU A 556 -132.77 -6.38 49.60
C LEU A 556 -131.62 -7.13 48.89
N ASN A 557 -130.49 -6.47 48.60
CA ASN A 557 -129.37 -7.07 47.86
C ASN A 557 -128.28 -7.58 48.80
N ARG A 558 -127.91 -8.86 48.70
CA ARG A 558 -126.86 -9.51 49.52
C ARG A 558 -125.57 -9.69 48.72
N THR A 559 -124.50 -8.99 49.10
CA THR A 559 -123.16 -9.13 48.52
C THR A 559 -122.21 -9.76 49.55
N GLU A 560 -121.63 -10.91 49.22
CA GLU A 560 -120.68 -11.61 50.09
C GLU A 560 -119.25 -11.36 49.64
N LEU A 561 -118.39 -10.88 50.54
CA LEU A 561 -116.94 -10.73 50.32
C LEU A 561 -116.16 -11.50 51.39
N THR A 562 -114.99 -12.01 51.05
CA THR A 562 -114.03 -12.48 52.06
C THR A 562 -113.22 -11.30 52.59
N VAL A 563 -112.65 -11.44 53.79
CA VAL A 563 -111.72 -10.43 54.35
C VAL A 563 -110.58 -10.16 53.36
N ASP A 564 -109.93 -11.20 52.86
CA ASP A 564 -108.80 -11.06 51.93
C ASP A 564 -109.23 -10.45 50.59
N GLY A 565 -110.44 -10.79 50.11
CA GLY A 565 -111.03 -10.17 48.92
C GLY A 565 -111.29 -8.67 49.10
N LEU A 566 -111.78 -8.25 50.27
CA LEU A 566 -111.95 -6.82 50.57
C LEU A 566 -110.60 -6.10 50.72
N VAL A 567 -109.56 -6.76 51.23
CA VAL A 567 -108.18 -6.24 51.29
C VAL A 567 -107.58 -6.06 49.90
N ASP A 568 -107.75 -7.02 49.01
CA ASP A 568 -107.31 -6.92 47.62
C ASP A 568 -108.07 -5.79 46.90
N HIS A 569 -109.36 -5.62 47.19
CA HIS A 569 -110.13 -4.48 46.67
C HIS A 569 -109.66 -3.12 47.23
N LEU A 570 -109.19 -3.04 48.47
CA LEU A 570 -108.58 -1.83 49.04
C LEU A 570 -107.21 -1.54 48.40
N LEU A 571 -106.36 -2.55 48.23
CA LEU A 571 -105.04 -2.41 47.57
C LEU A 571 -105.16 -2.04 46.09
N ALA A 572 -106.19 -2.53 45.41
CA ALA A 572 -106.51 -2.18 44.03
C ALA A 572 -107.27 -0.83 43.91
N GLY A 573 -107.63 -0.18 45.03
CA GLY A 573 -108.39 1.07 45.04
C GLY A 573 -109.85 0.96 44.56
N THR A 574 -110.41 -0.26 44.54
CA THR A 574 -111.76 -0.58 44.05
C THR A 574 -112.80 -0.71 45.16
N ALA A 575 -112.39 -0.73 46.43
CA ALA A 575 -113.24 -0.56 47.60
C ALA A 575 -112.74 0.58 48.48
N ARG A 576 -113.64 1.24 49.20
CA ARG A 576 -113.32 2.20 50.27
C ARG A 576 -114.26 2.03 51.45
N ILE A 577 -113.76 2.21 52.67
CA ILE A 577 -114.57 2.16 53.88
C ILE A 577 -115.20 3.55 54.13
N LEU A 578 -116.50 3.60 54.46
CA LEU A 578 -117.27 4.82 54.72
C LEU A 578 -117.61 4.90 56.22
N GLY A 579 -117.12 5.92 56.92
CA GLY A 579 -117.29 6.09 58.38
C GLY A 579 -118.73 6.43 58.81
N ALA A 580 -119.11 6.04 60.02
CA ALA A 580 -120.43 6.26 60.61
C ALA A 580 -120.56 7.64 61.27
N SER A 581 -120.92 8.65 60.48
CA SER A 581 -121.72 9.82 60.89
C SER A 581 -122.07 10.60 59.62
N ALA A 582 -123.36 10.79 59.37
CA ALA A 582 -123.83 11.70 58.34
C ALA A 582 -123.79 13.14 58.90
N GLU A 583 -123.46 14.08 58.02
CA GLU A 583 -123.65 15.54 58.15
C GLU A 583 -122.76 16.27 59.17
N PHE A 584 -121.69 16.93 58.69
CA PHE A 584 -121.30 18.29 59.12
C PHE A 584 -120.24 18.88 58.16
N ASP A 585 -120.56 20.06 57.62
CA ASP A 585 -119.73 21.11 57.00
C ASP A 585 -118.96 20.88 55.68
N GLU A 586 -119.75 20.97 54.62
CA GLU A 586 -119.52 21.84 53.46
C GLU A 586 -119.15 23.29 53.88
N THR A 587 -117.91 23.60 54.26
CA THR A 587 -117.29 24.94 54.08
C THR A 587 -115.85 24.97 54.60
N LEU A 588 -114.86 24.62 53.75
CA LEU A 588 -113.47 25.14 53.85
C LEU A 588 -112.63 24.77 52.61
N SER A 589 -113.24 24.68 51.43
CA SER A 589 -112.54 24.61 50.14
C SER A 589 -112.19 25.99 49.56
N ARG A 590 -112.23 27.06 50.36
CA ARG A 590 -111.90 28.40 49.90
C ARG A 590 -111.05 29.14 50.92
N VAL A 591 -109.84 29.46 50.45
CA VAL A 591 -108.94 30.55 50.88
C VAL A 591 -107.69 30.10 51.67
N VAL A 592 -106.55 30.51 51.10
CA VAL A 592 -105.14 30.42 51.55
C VAL A 592 -104.44 29.08 51.26
N GLY A 593 -103.38 28.99 50.45
CA GLY A 593 -102.55 29.97 49.74
C GLY A 593 -101.35 29.17 49.18
N ARG A 594 -101.15 29.13 47.86
CA ARG A 594 -100.12 29.88 47.12
C ARG A 594 -98.67 29.63 47.61
N ILE A 595 -97.75 29.45 46.64
CA ILE A 595 -96.26 29.64 46.71
C ILE A 595 -95.51 28.35 47.14
N ARG A 596 -94.46 27.81 46.47
CA ARG A 596 -93.52 28.19 45.38
C ARG A 596 -92.80 26.90 44.93
N VAL A 597 -92.60 26.64 43.63
CA VAL A 597 -91.33 26.73 42.87
C VAL A 597 -90.03 26.67 43.70
N GLY A 598 -89.13 25.73 43.35
CA GLY A 598 -87.68 25.96 43.42
C GLY A 598 -86.79 24.76 43.75
N ARG A 599 -86.44 23.93 42.75
CA ARG A 599 -85.07 23.84 42.20
C ARG A 599 -85.03 22.98 40.94
#